data_AF-A0A1G1BZZ3-F1
#
_entry.id   AF-A0A1G1BZZ3-F1
#
_cell.length_a   1.000
_cell.length_b   1.000
_cell.length_c   1.000
_cell.angle_alpha   90.00
_cell.angle_beta   90.00
_cell.angle_gamma   90.00
#
_symmetry.space_group_name_H-M   'P 1'
#
loop_
_entity.id
_entity.type
_entity.pdbx_description
1 polymer ?
#
loop_
_entity_poly.entity_id
_entity_poly.type
_entity_poly.pdbx_seq_one_letter_code
_entity_poly.pdbx_strand_id
1 'polypeptide(L)' 'MRVSQGGHDVPTEKLITRYPRTLANLRTAICELPHVWIFDNDDLRTPFRLVAVFRNSQRVGPSKQAPKWLKPIDR' A
#
# COMPACT_ATOMS: atom_id res chain seq x y z
N MET A 1 -3.33 -18.61 6.42
CA MET A 1 -2.85 -18.52 5.02
C MET A 1 -4.04 -18.23 4.12
N ARG A 2 -3.95 -17.39 3.06
CA ARG A 2 -5.12 -17.02 2.23
C ARG A 2 -5.72 -18.21 1.46
N VAL A 3 -4.86 -19.06 0.90
CA VAL A 3 -5.27 -20.23 0.11
C VAL A 3 -6.03 -21.24 0.98
N SER A 4 -5.59 -21.44 2.23
CA SER A 4 -6.28 -22.31 3.20
C SER A 4 -7.63 -21.76 3.70
N GLN A 5 -7.99 -20.52 3.32
CA GLN A 5 -9.23 -19.84 3.71
C GLN A 5 -10.12 -19.55 2.48
N GLY A 6 -9.92 -20.30 1.38
CA GLY A 6 -10.70 -20.19 0.15
C GLY A 6 -10.19 -19.18 -0.88
N GLY A 7 -8.99 -18.62 -0.69
CA GLY A 7 -8.34 -17.76 -1.69
C GLY A 7 -7.74 -18.55 -2.87
N HIS A 8 -7.64 -17.91 -4.04
CA HIS A 8 -6.89 -18.45 -5.17
C HIS A 8 -5.38 -18.29 -4.97
N ASP A 9 -4.62 -19.32 -5.34
CA ASP A 9 -3.17 -19.26 -5.32
C ASP A 9 -2.63 -18.34 -6.43
N VAL A 10 -1.56 -17.59 -6.13
CA VAL A 10 -0.92 -16.70 -7.10
C VAL A 10 0.57 -17.01 -7.09
N PRO A 11 1.16 -17.38 -8.24
CA PRO A 11 2.60 -17.63 -8.34
C PRO A 11 3.43 -16.47 -7.79
N THR A 12 4.46 -16.79 -7.00
CA THR A 12 5.33 -15.82 -6.35
C THR A 12 5.93 -14.81 -7.34
N GLU A 13 6.29 -15.26 -8.53
CA GLU A 13 6.88 -14.44 -9.59
C GLU A 13 5.87 -13.39 -10.09
N LYS A 14 4.57 -13.75 -10.17
CA LYS A 14 3.50 -12.82 -10.52
C LYS A 14 3.27 -11.78 -9.42
N LEU A 15 3.53 -12.11 -8.16
CA LEU A 15 3.48 -11.13 -7.07
C LEU A 15 4.66 -10.15 -7.17
N ILE A 16 5.88 -10.67 -7.29
CA ILE A 16 7.12 -9.87 -7.38
C ILE A 16 7.06 -8.87 -8.53
N THR A 17 6.66 -9.33 -9.72
CA THR A 17 6.59 -8.51 -10.94
C THR A 17 5.55 -7.39 -10.86
N ARG A 18 4.54 -7.50 -9.99
CA ARG A 18 3.49 -6.48 -9.83
C ARG A 18 3.93 -5.31 -8.96
N TYR A 19 4.84 -5.51 -8.00
CA TYR A 19 5.20 -4.48 -7.02
C TYR A 19 5.59 -3.14 -7.67
N PRO A 20 6.50 -3.08 -8.66
CA PRO A 20 6.91 -1.80 -9.26
C PRO A 20 5.73 -1.06 -9.89
N ARG A 21 4.89 -1.78 -10.64
CA ARG A 21 3.71 -1.21 -11.31
C ARG A 21 2.67 -0.72 -10.29
N THR A 22 2.44 -1.48 -9.22
CA THR A 22 1.52 -1.08 -8.16
C THR A 22 1.98 0.19 -7.46
N LEU A 23 3.29 0.32 -7.17
CA LEU A 23 3.85 1.54 -6.57
C LEU A 23 3.80 2.73 -7.53
N ALA A 24 4.00 2.51 -8.83
CA ALA A 24 3.83 3.56 -9.84
C ALA A 24 2.39 4.07 -9.89
N ASN A 25 1.41 3.15 -9.97
CA ASN A 25 0.00 3.51 -9.97
C ASN A 25 -0.42 4.23 -8.69
N LEU A 26 0.15 3.85 -7.54
CA LEU A 26 -0.11 4.51 -6.27
C LEU A 26 0.35 5.98 -6.28
N ARG A 27 1.51 6.29 -6.87
CA ARG A 27 1.98 7.68 -7.03
C ARG A 27 1.01 8.49 -7.88
N THR A 28 0.61 7.94 -9.03
CA THR A 28 -0.39 8.57 -9.91
C THR A 28 -1.69 8.83 -9.16
N ALA A 29 -2.20 7.85 -8.43
CA ALA A 29 -3.42 7.97 -7.64
C ALA A 29 -3.33 9.07 -6.57
N ILE A 30 -2.19 9.20 -5.88
CA ILE A 30 -1.96 10.29 -4.90
C ILE A 30 -2.07 11.66 -5.57
N CYS A 31 -1.54 11.81 -6.79
CA CYS A 31 -1.56 13.08 -7.52
C CYS A 31 -2.93 13.43 -8.11
N GLU A 32 -3.70 12.42 -8.54
CA GLU A 32 -4.91 12.63 -9.34
C GLU A 32 -6.21 12.56 -8.52
N LEU A 33 -6.22 11.83 -7.39
CA LEU A 33 -7.43 11.58 -6.63
C LEU A 33 -7.57 12.55 -5.45
N PRO A 34 -8.81 12.98 -5.13
CA PRO A 34 -9.06 13.89 -4.02
C PRO A 34 -8.77 13.25 -2.66
N HIS A 35 -8.90 11.93 -2.54
CA HIS A 35 -8.70 11.18 -1.30
C HIS A 35 -7.98 9.85 -1.57
N VAL A 36 -6.84 9.63 -0.90
CA VAL A 36 -6.10 8.36 -0.96
C VAL A 36 -5.76 7.88 0.44
N TRP A 37 -6.15 6.64 0.75
CA TRP A 37 -5.92 6.00 2.04
C TRP A 37 -5.08 4.75 1.81
N ILE A 38 -3.99 4.63 2.56
CA ILE A 38 -3.00 3.58 2.37
C ILE A 38 -2.91 2.74 3.64
N PHE A 39 -3.13 1.43 3.47
CA PHE A 39 -3.09 0.45 4.54
C PHE A 39 -1.95 -0.55 4.34
N ASP A 40 -1.32 -0.94 5.44
CA ASP A 40 -0.27 -1.93 5.51
C ASP A 40 -0.77 -3.21 6.20
N ASN A 41 -0.47 -4.36 5.61
CA ASN A 41 -0.90 -5.68 6.07
C ASN A 41 0.28 -6.65 6.30
N ASP A 42 1.49 -6.12 6.45
CA ASP A 42 2.71 -6.92 6.64
C ASP A 42 2.66 -7.78 7.93
N ASP A 43 2.14 -7.22 9.05
CA ASP A 43 1.81 -8.00 10.25
C ASP A 43 0.34 -8.40 10.27
N LEU A 44 0.07 -9.67 9.94
CA LEU A 44 -1.28 -10.23 9.92
C LEU A 44 -1.95 -10.32 11.30
N ARG A 45 -1.21 -10.11 12.40
CA ARG A 45 -1.79 -10.01 13.76
C ARG A 45 -2.41 -8.64 14.01
N THR A 46 -1.97 -7.61 13.27
CA THR A 46 -2.50 -6.25 13.30
C THR A 46 -2.80 -5.77 11.88
N PRO A 47 -3.78 -6.38 11.19
CA PRO A 47 -4.08 -6.07 9.80
C PRO A 47 -4.71 -4.68 9.65
N PHE A 48 -4.78 -4.19 8.41
CA PHE A 48 -5.40 -2.91 8.06
C PHE A 48 -4.79 -1.72 8.80
N ARG A 49 -3.47 -1.72 8.99
CA ARG A 49 -2.77 -0.61 9.65
C ARG A 49 -2.74 0.61 8.72
N LEU A 50 -3.41 1.70 9.08
CA LEU A 50 -3.40 2.94 8.30
C LEU A 50 -2.01 3.61 8.36
N VAL A 51 -1.35 3.79 7.21
CA VAL A 51 0.05 4.27 7.11
C VAL A 51 0.24 5.54 6.26
N ALA A 52 -0.74 5.92 5.44
CA ALA A 52 -0.80 7.18 4.68
C ALA A 52 -2.25 7.61 4.42
N VAL A 53 -2.51 8.92 4.50
CA VAL A 53 -3.75 9.58 4.10
C VAL A 53 -3.37 10.85 3.34
N PHE A 54 -3.81 10.94 2.10
CA PHE A 54 -3.67 12.11 1.25
C PHE A 54 -5.04 12.73 0.96
N ARG A 55 -5.11 14.06 1.00
CA ARG A 55 -6.23 14.86 0.55
C ARG A 55 -5.72 15.90 -0.45
N ASN A 56 -6.25 15.89 -1.67
CA ASN A 56 -5.79 16.75 -2.77
C ASN A 56 -4.25 16.74 -2.91
N SER A 57 -3.68 15.54 -3.01
CA SER A 57 -2.23 15.29 -3.11
C SER A 57 -1.39 15.70 -1.88
N GLN A 58 -2.00 16.31 -0.86
CA GLN A 58 -1.32 16.66 0.39
C GLN A 58 -1.50 15.56 1.42
N ARG A 59 -0.40 15.13 2.04
CA ARG A 59 -0.47 14.19 3.14
C ARG A 59 -1.06 14.88 4.37
N VAL A 60 -2.20 14.39 4.85
CA VAL A 60 -2.89 14.92 6.05
C VAL A 60 -2.83 13.96 7.24
N GLY A 61 -2.21 12.80 7.04
CA GLY A 61 -1.86 11.82 8.05
C GLY A 61 -1.24 10.59 7.38
N PRO A 62 -0.85 9.53 8.08
CA PRO A 62 -0.26 9.39 9.39
C PRO A 62 1.28 9.16 9.30
N SER A 63 1.96 9.25 10.43
CA SER A 63 3.36 8.87 10.64
C SER A 63 3.56 8.72 12.16
N LYS A 64 4.34 7.75 12.66
CA LYS A 64 5.70 8.05 13.18
C LYS A 64 6.80 7.08 12.73
N GLN A 65 6.47 5.91 12.17
CA GLN A 65 7.40 5.09 11.39
C GLN A 65 6.65 4.48 10.21
N ALA A 66 6.67 5.21 9.09
CA ALA A 66 6.17 4.68 7.83
C ALA A 66 6.95 3.41 7.46
N PRO A 67 6.28 2.37 6.92
CA PRO A 67 6.98 1.17 6.49
C PRO A 67 8.00 1.52 5.40
N LYS A 68 9.11 0.75 5.35
CA LYS A 68 10.25 1.05 4.47
C LYS A 68 9.83 1.18 2.99
N TRP A 69 8.85 0.39 2.57
CA TRP A 69 8.34 0.38 1.20
C TRP A 69 7.62 1.68 0.82
N LEU A 70 7.08 2.44 1.78
CA LEU A 70 6.34 3.68 1.53
C LEU A 70 7.26 4.90 1.38
N LYS A 71 8.49 4.83 1.92
CA LYS A 71 9.47 5.95 1.87
C LYS A 71 9.71 6.53 0.48
N PRO A 72 9.80 5.75 -0.61
CA PRO A 72 9.99 6.31 -1.94
C PRO A 72 8.80 7.15 -2.44
N ILE A 73 7.60 7.00 -1.86
CA ILE A 73 6.35 7.65 -2.28
C ILE A 73 6.08 8.95 -1.51
N ASP A 74 6.66 9.10 -0.32
CA ASP A 74 6.49 10.24 0.58
C ASP A 74 7.26 11.53 0.18
N ARG A 75 7.96 11.54 -0.96
CA ARG A 75 8.73 12.69 -1.46
C ARG A 75 7.98 13.46 -2.53
#